data_AF-A0A383EKF2-F1
#
_entry.id   AF-A0A383EKF2-F1
#
_cell.length_a   1.000
_cell.length_b   1.000
_cell.length_c   1.000
_cell.angle_alpha   90.00
_cell.angle_beta   90.00
_cell.angle_gamma   90.00
#
_symmetry.space_group_name_H-M   'P 1'
#
loop_
_entity.id
_entity.type
_entity.pdbx_description
1 polymer ?
#
loop_
_entity_poly.entity_id
_entity_poly.type
_entity_poly.pdbx_seq_one_letter_code
_entity_poly.pdbx_strand_id
1 'polypeptide(L)'
;EFARISKQFLKGRHFDLISSHGQTIAHSDGKSTLQIGNPEKLNMIFKVPVIYNFRQADIKAGGNGAPIVPFLDWLLFKDQRRETITLNLGGMANVSFIPESGKRDEVIGFDTGPGMSLIDECCNKYYGKTYDDNGMHAIEGSVNKAVLDDLMNFEFVRKTPPKSTGKHEFGPKLLLKLHHKYPEISPNDLMRTFCIFTAKSIADNLDKFLNFISSNKRLIISGGGVNHPV
;
A
#
# COMPACT_ATOMS: atom_id res chain seq x y z
N GLU A 1 -22.29 5.36 6.39
CA GLU A 1 -21.66 5.91 5.18
C GLU A 1 -21.49 4.89 4.05
N PHE A 2 -20.72 3.81 4.22
CA PHE A 2 -20.49 2.81 3.15
C PHE A 2 -21.78 2.35 2.43
N ALA A 3 -22.79 1.88 3.17
CA ALA A 3 -24.07 1.45 2.57
C ALA A 3 -24.78 2.56 1.76
N ARG A 4 -24.66 3.82 2.18
CA ARG A 4 -25.25 4.98 1.48
C ARG A 4 -24.57 5.18 0.12
N ILE A 5 -23.25 5.18 0.11
CA ILE A 5 -22.43 5.29 -1.11
C ILE A 5 -22.66 4.08 -2.02
N SER A 6 -22.67 2.87 -1.47
CA SER A 6 -22.96 1.64 -2.25
C SER A 6 -24.33 1.71 -2.91
N LYS A 7 -25.37 2.21 -2.24
CA LYS A 7 -26.70 2.36 -2.83
C LYS A 7 -26.72 3.36 -4.00
N GLN A 8 -25.95 4.43 -3.89
CA GLN A 8 -25.79 5.40 -4.98
C GLN A 8 -25.04 4.78 -6.17
N PHE A 9 -23.94 4.07 -5.90
CA PHE A 9 -23.15 3.40 -6.93
C PHE A 9 -23.93 2.29 -7.63
N LEU A 10 -24.71 1.49 -6.89
CA LEU A 10 -25.45 0.34 -7.46
C LEU A 10 -26.77 0.75 -8.14
N LYS A 11 -27.14 2.03 -8.15
CA LYS A 11 -28.43 2.49 -8.68
C LYS A 11 -28.62 2.02 -10.13
N GLY A 12 -29.62 1.17 -10.36
CA GLY A 12 -29.96 0.61 -11.67
C GLY A 12 -29.10 -0.56 -12.13
N ARG A 13 -28.26 -1.13 -11.25
CA ARG A 13 -27.41 -2.29 -11.56
C ARG A 13 -27.94 -3.54 -10.85
N HIS A 14 -27.94 -4.65 -11.56
CA HIS A 14 -28.16 -5.98 -10.95
C HIS A 14 -26.84 -6.51 -10.39
N PHE A 15 -26.90 -7.21 -9.26
CA PHE A 15 -25.75 -7.81 -8.59
C PHE A 15 -26.19 -8.98 -7.71
N ASP A 16 -25.38 -10.02 -7.64
CA ASP A 16 -25.72 -11.27 -6.92
C ASP A 16 -25.18 -11.30 -5.49
N LEU A 17 -24.13 -10.54 -5.19
CA LEU A 17 -23.48 -10.50 -3.88
C LEU A 17 -22.74 -9.19 -3.64
N ILE A 18 -22.39 -8.95 -2.37
CA ILE A 18 -21.46 -7.88 -1.97
C ILE A 18 -20.24 -8.51 -1.29
N SER A 19 -19.06 -8.23 -1.82
CA SER A 19 -17.78 -8.52 -1.17
C SER A 19 -17.29 -7.26 -0.47
N SER A 20 -17.21 -7.27 0.86
CA SER A 20 -16.84 -6.11 1.67
C SER A 20 -15.62 -6.40 2.53
N HIS A 21 -14.49 -5.78 2.18
CA HIS A 21 -13.28 -5.84 2.99
C HIS A 21 -13.47 -5.17 4.35
N GLY A 22 -14.24 -4.08 4.40
CA GLY A 22 -14.34 -3.21 5.58
C GLY A 22 -13.15 -2.27 5.74
N GLN A 23 -13.09 -1.57 6.86
CA GLN A 23 -12.01 -0.66 7.23
C GLN A 23 -11.07 -1.33 8.22
N THR A 24 -9.80 -1.51 7.85
CA THR A 24 -8.79 -2.02 8.80
C THR A 24 -8.55 -0.99 9.90
N ILE A 25 -8.68 -1.41 11.16
CA ILE A 25 -8.34 -0.59 12.34
C ILE A 25 -7.21 -1.20 13.18
N ALA A 26 -6.93 -2.49 13.01
CA ALA A 26 -5.77 -3.15 13.61
C ALA A 26 -5.28 -4.29 12.73
N HIS A 27 -3.96 -4.51 12.69
CA HIS A 27 -3.33 -5.61 11.97
C HIS A 27 -1.97 -5.94 12.59
N SER A 28 -1.75 -7.22 12.85
CA SER A 28 -0.46 -7.79 13.24
C SER A 28 -0.18 -8.96 12.32
N ASP A 29 0.94 -8.88 11.60
CA ASP A 29 1.37 -9.80 10.55
C ASP A 29 1.31 -11.27 11.01
N GLY A 30 0.48 -12.08 10.34
CA GLY A 30 0.27 -13.50 10.64
C GLY A 30 -0.35 -13.84 12.01
N LYS A 31 -0.75 -12.83 12.80
CA LYS A 31 -1.22 -13.03 14.18
C LYS A 31 -2.67 -12.61 14.39
N SER A 32 -3.02 -11.39 14.00
CA SER A 32 -4.36 -10.85 14.23
C SER A 32 -4.73 -9.75 13.25
N THR A 33 -6.02 -9.56 13.02
CA THR A 33 -6.49 -8.50 12.15
C THR A 33 -7.92 -8.11 12.50
N LEU A 34 -8.25 -6.83 12.34
CA LEU A 34 -9.59 -6.31 12.60
C LEU A 34 -10.00 -5.34 11.50
N GLN A 35 -11.01 -5.76 10.73
CA GLN A 35 -11.71 -4.91 9.77
C GLN A 35 -13.09 -4.61 10.34
N ILE A 36 -13.40 -3.33 10.54
CA ILE A 36 -14.76 -2.92 10.90
C ILE A 36 -15.63 -2.77 9.66
N GLY A 37 -16.89 -3.11 9.83
CA GLY A 37 -17.92 -3.11 8.81
C GLY A 37 -19.13 -3.81 9.40
N ASN A 38 -20.34 -3.46 8.95
CA ASN A 38 -21.56 -4.12 9.41
C ASN A 38 -22.14 -4.96 8.24
N PRO A 39 -21.63 -6.18 8.01
CA PRO A 39 -22.08 -7.04 6.91
C PRO A 39 -23.55 -7.42 7.04
N GLU A 40 -24.06 -7.60 8.27
CA GLU A 40 -25.49 -7.83 8.54
C GLU A 40 -26.34 -6.65 8.05
N LYS A 41 -25.93 -5.41 8.35
CA LYS A 41 -26.59 -4.21 7.85
C LYS A 41 -26.54 -4.10 6.32
N LEU A 42 -25.43 -4.51 5.69
CA LEU A 42 -25.36 -4.57 4.23
C LEU A 42 -26.35 -5.60 3.66
N ASN A 43 -26.42 -6.80 4.25
CA ASN A 43 -27.38 -7.82 3.85
C ASN A 43 -28.83 -7.32 4.04
N MET A 44 -29.14 -6.69 5.17
CA MET A 44 -30.47 -6.14 5.44
C MET A 44 -30.90 -5.08 4.42
N ILE A 45 -29.96 -4.24 3.94
CA ILE A 45 -30.23 -3.15 3.00
C ILE A 45 -30.32 -3.65 1.55
N PHE A 46 -29.39 -4.51 1.14
CA PHE A 46 -29.23 -4.90 -0.27
C PHE A 46 -29.88 -6.24 -0.61
N LYS A 47 -30.27 -7.03 0.40
CA LYS A 47 -30.96 -8.33 0.25
C LYS A 47 -30.20 -9.34 -0.62
N VAL A 48 -28.87 -9.27 -0.59
CA VAL A 48 -27.96 -10.24 -1.23
C VAL A 48 -26.96 -10.80 -0.22
N PRO A 49 -26.36 -11.97 -0.47
CA PRO A 49 -25.23 -12.47 0.30
C PRO A 49 -24.10 -11.44 0.45
N VAL A 50 -23.52 -11.36 1.65
CA VAL A 50 -22.39 -10.48 1.94
C VAL A 50 -21.19 -11.31 2.38
N ILE A 51 -20.11 -11.26 1.61
CA ILE A 51 -18.84 -11.92 1.90
C ILE A 51 -17.88 -10.91 2.55
N TYR A 52 -17.24 -11.28 3.65
CA TYR A 52 -16.40 -10.39 4.46
C TYR A 52 -15.31 -11.18 5.22
N ASN A 53 -14.46 -10.50 5.99
CA ASN A 53 -13.41 -11.12 6.83
C ASN A 53 -12.31 -11.89 6.06
N PHE A 54 -11.97 -11.44 4.84
CA PHE A 54 -10.94 -12.07 4.00
C PHE A 54 -9.59 -12.25 4.69
N ARG A 55 -9.09 -11.22 5.38
CA ARG A 55 -7.79 -11.27 6.07
C ARG A 55 -7.78 -12.25 7.23
N GLN A 56 -8.89 -12.32 7.97
CA GLN A 56 -9.03 -13.25 9.07
C GLN A 56 -9.09 -14.70 8.58
N ALA A 57 -9.70 -14.94 7.43
CA ALA A 57 -9.72 -16.26 6.78
C ALA A 57 -8.30 -16.67 6.34
N ASP A 58 -7.53 -15.76 5.75
CA ASP A 58 -6.13 -16.00 5.37
C ASP A 58 -5.25 -16.35 6.59
N ILE A 59 -5.33 -15.57 7.68
CA ILE A 59 -4.61 -15.87 8.93
C ILE A 59 -5.00 -17.24 9.50
N LYS A 60 -6.28 -17.60 9.48
CA LYS A 60 -6.75 -18.93 9.94
C LYS A 60 -6.22 -20.07 9.08
N ALA A 61 -5.89 -19.80 7.82
CA ALA A 61 -5.26 -20.75 6.90
C ALA A 61 -3.72 -20.77 7.01
N GLY A 62 -3.13 -20.03 7.97
CA GLY A 62 -1.68 -19.95 8.17
C GLY A 62 -0.98 -18.85 7.35
N GLY A 63 -1.74 -18.01 6.66
CA GLY A 63 -1.23 -16.83 5.95
C GLY A 63 -1.00 -15.63 6.87
N ASN A 64 -0.59 -14.52 6.26
CA ASN A 64 -0.24 -13.29 6.98
C ASN A 64 -1.42 -12.31 7.16
N GLY A 65 -2.53 -12.53 6.45
CA GLY A 65 -3.66 -11.60 6.34
C GLY A 65 -3.39 -10.43 5.40
N ALA A 66 -2.21 -10.33 4.79
CA ALA A 66 -1.78 -9.25 3.91
C ALA A 66 -0.48 -9.61 3.14
N PRO A 67 -0.28 -9.06 1.93
CA PRO A 67 -1.32 -8.56 1.02
C PRO A 67 -2.12 -9.72 0.43
N ILE A 68 -3.45 -9.56 0.24
CA ILE A 68 -4.31 -10.58 -0.42
C ILE A 68 -4.28 -10.40 -1.95
N VAL A 69 -3.92 -9.20 -2.41
CA VAL A 69 -3.85 -8.80 -3.81
C VAL A 69 -3.01 -9.73 -4.71
N PRO A 70 -1.88 -10.34 -4.26
CA PRO A 70 -1.11 -11.28 -5.08
C PRO A 70 -1.92 -12.45 -5.64
N PHE A 71 -2.99 -12.89 -4.96
CA PHE A 71 -3.86 -13.92 -5.50
C PHE A 71 -4.67 -13.43 -6.71
N LEU A 72 -5.21 -12.21 -6.64
CA LEU A 72 -5.90 -11.60 -7.77
C LEU A 72 -4.94 -11.35 -8.92
N ASP A 73 -3.76 -10.79 -8.64
CA ASP A 73 -2.76 -10.51 -9.68
C ASP A 73 -2.30 -11.81 -10.36
N TRP A 74 -2.12 -12.88 -9.59
CA TRP A 74 -1.85 -14.21 -10.15
C TRP A 74 -2.98 -14.67 -11.07
N LEU A 75 -4.25 -14.58 -10.66
CA LEU A 75 -5.38 -14.95 -11.53
C LEU A 75 -5.41 -14.15 -12.84
N LEU A 76 -5.06 -12.86 -12.78
CA LEU A 76 -5.05 -11.97 -13.95
C LEU A 76 -3.85 -12.22 -14.88
N PHE A 77 -2.69 -12.60 -14.35
CA PHE A 77 -1.44 -12.59 -15.10
C PHE A 77 -0.73 -13.95 -15.27
N LYS A 78 -1.18 -15.02 -14.60
CA LYS A 78 -0.51 -16.34 -14.63
C LYS A 78 -0.30 -16.95 -16.01
N ASP A 79 -1.19 -16.67 -16.96
CA ASP A 79 -1.17 -17.29 -18.30
C ASP A 79 -0.43 -16.42 -19.34
N GLN A 80 0.22 -15.33 -18.91
CA GLN A 80 0.85 -14.35 -19.80
C GLN A 80 2.24 -14.77 -20.29
N ARG A 81 2.81 -15.87 -19.77
CA ARG A 81 4.17 -16.37 -20.09
C ARG A 81 5.22 -15.25 -20.07
N ARG A 82 5.12 -14.39 -19.06
CA ARG A 82 6.05 -13.29 -18.80
C ARG A 82 6.02 -12.94 -17.32
N GLU A 83 7.20 -12.82 -16.73
CA GLU A 83 7.35 -12.27 -15.39
C GLU A 83 6.70 -10.89 -15.27
N THR A 84 5.73 -10.77 -14.36
CA THR A 84 4.96 -9.55 -14.14
C THR A 84 5.07 -9.14 -12.68
N ILE A 85 5.41 -7.88 -12.45
CA ILE A 85 5.35 -7.23 -11.16
C ILE A 85 4.17 -6.27 -11.20
N THR A 86 3.26 -6.39 -10.25
CA THR A 86 2.31 -5.33 -9.94
C THR A 86 2.85 -4.52 -8.77
N LEU A 87 2.70 -3.20 -8.82
CA LEU A 87 3.06 -2.27 -7.77
C LEU A 87 1.84 -1.40 -7.46
N ASN A 88 1.32 -1.47 -6.24
CA ASN A 88 0.28 -0.57 -5.77
C ASN A 88 0.88 0.53 -4.88
N LEU A 89 0.79 1.77 -5.33
CA LEU A 89 1.15 3.00 -4.62
C LEU A 89 -0.05 3.56 -3.85
N GLY A 90 -0.42 2.87 -2.76
CA GLY A 90 -1.41 3.36 -1.80
C GLY A 90 -0.76 4.13 -0.67
N GLY A 91 -1.36 4.12 0.53
CA GLY A 91 -0.67 4.62 1.73
C GLY A 91 0.65 3.88 1.99
N MET A 92 0.64 2.54 1.85
CA MET A 92 1.85 1.74 1.74
C MET A 92 2.04 1.30 0.29
N ALA A 93 3.30 1.18 -0.12
CA ALA A 93 3.67 0.64 -1.42
C ALA A 93 3.87 -0.87 -1.32
N ASN A 94 3.13 -1.65 -2.11
CA ASN A 94 3.20 -3.11 -2.09
C ASN A 94 3.30 -3.68 -3.49
N VAL A 95 3.93 -4.85 -3.59
CA VAL A 95 4.18 -5.52 -4.85
C VAL A 95 3.66 -6.95 -4.84
N SER A 96 3.26 -7.43 -6.02
CA SER A 96 3.09 -8.86 -6.31
C SER A 96 3.98 -9.22 -7.48
N PHE A 97 4.75 -10.30 -7.36
CA PHE A 97 5.53 -10.90 -8.44
C PHE A 97 4.84 -12.17 -8.91
N ILE A 98 4.56 -12.22 -10.21
CA ILE A 98 3.94 -13.33 -10.91
C ILE A 98 5.01 -13.91 -11.83
N PRO A 99 5.46 -15.16 -11.58
CA PRO A 99 6.49 -15.79 -12.38
C PRO A 99 5.97 -16.16 -13.77
N GLU A 100 6.88 -16.27 -14.74
CA GLU A 100 6.56 -16.77 -16.07
C GLU A 100 5.95 -18.17 -16.05
N SER A 101 6.33 -18.99 -15.06
CA SER A 101 5.79 -20.35 -14.85
C SER A 101 4.27 -20.36 -14.59
N GLY A 102 3.70 -19.24 -14.14
CA GLY A 102 2.31 -19.14 -13.72
C GLY A 102 1.97 -19.95 -12.46
N LYS A 103 2.96 -20.55 -11.79
CA LYS A 103 2.74 -21.38 -10.60
C LYS A 103 2.44 -20.52 -9.37
N ARG A 104 1.46 -20.95 -8.57
CA ARG A 104 0.93 -20.16 -7.46
C ARG A 104 1.89 -20.05 -6.27
N ASP A 105 2.64 -21.11 -6.00
CA ASP A 105 3.62 -21.23 -4.91
C ASP A 105 4.89 -20.40 -5.14
N GLU A 106 5.14 -20.01 -6.39
CA GLU A 106 6.23 -19.10 -6.79
C GLU A 106 5.80 -17.61 -6.78
N VAL A 107 4.52 -17.31 -6.52
CA VAL A 107 4.03 -15.92 -6.42
C VAL A 107 4.47 -15.31 -5.10
N ILE A 108 5.15 -14.18 -5.19
CA ILE A 108 5.67 -13.44 -4.03
C ILE A 108 4.87 -12.15 -3.87
N GLY A 109 4.55 -11.77 -2.64
CA GLY A 109 3.95 -10.47 -2.35
C GLY A 109 4.45 -9.89 -1.04
N PHE A 110 4.72 -8.59 -1.01
CA PHE A 110 5.20 -7.89 0.19
C PHE A 110 5.07 -6.37 0.06
N ASP A 111 5.14 -5.70 1.21
CA ASP A 111 5.24 -4.24 1.28
C ASP A 111 6.69 -3.80 1.11
N THR A 112 6.92 -2.80 0.26
CA THR A 112 8.24 -2.20 0.01
C THR A 112 8.57 -1.05 0.97
N GLY A 113 7.56 -0.47 1.63
CA GLY A 113 7.68 0.70 2.50
C GLY A 113 6.44 1.59 2.41
N PRO A 114 6.53 2.86 2.85
CA PRO A 114 5.45 3.81 2.60
C PRO A 114 5.30 4.05 1.10
N GLY A 115 4.05 4.24 0.68
CA GLY A 115 3.73 4.91 -0.57
C GLY A 115 3.43 6.37 -0.24
N MET A 116 2.15 6.73 -0.24
CA MET A 116 1.70 8.09 0.05
C MET A 116 1.59 8.41 1.54
N SER A 117 1.68 7.44 2.46
CA SER A 117 1.33 7.68 3.87
C SER A 117 2.12 8.84 4.50
N LEU A 118 3.44 8.86 4.39
CA LEU A 118 4.25 9.94 4.97
C LEU A 118 4.05 11.28 4.26
N ILE A 119 3.79 11.26 2.96
CA ILE A 119 3.48 12.45 2.15
C ILE A 119 2.15 13.05 2.62
N ASP A 120 1.11 12.23 2.74
CA ASP A 120 -0.21 12.63 3.22
C ASP A 120 -0.16 13.14 4.67
N GLU A 121 0.58 12.46 5.57
CA GLU A 121 0.74 12.92 6.95
C GLU A 121 1.49 14.27 7.01
N CYS A 122 2.50 14.47 6.16
CA CYS A 122 3.21 15.75 6.05
C CYS A 122 2.27 16.85 5.54
N CYS A 123 1.48 16.53 4.51
CA CYS A 123 0.53 17.46 3.91
C CYS A 123 -0.54 17.90 4.93
N ASN A 124 -1.05 16.94 5.70
CA ASN A 124 -2.02 17.18 6.76
C ASN A 124 -1.46 18.06 7.88
N LYS A 125 -0.26 17.72 8.36
CA LYS A 125 0.35 18.43 9.48
C LYS A 125 0.70 19.89 9.16
N TYR A 126 1.26 20.15 7.98
CA TYR A 126 1.84 21.47 7.67
C TYR A 126 0.97 22.36 6.80
N TYR A 127 0.00 21.81 6.07
CA TYR A 127 -0.85 22.59 5.15
C TYR A 127 -2.34 22.34 5.34
N GLY A 128 -2.75 21.49 6.28
CA GLY A 128 -4.15 21.19 6.55
C GLY A 128 -4.88 20.49 5.40
N LYS A 129 -4.14 19.88 4.46
CA LYS A 129 -4.69 19.15 3.30
C LYS A 129 -4.58 17.64 3.50
N THR A 130 -5.33 16.85 2.75
CA THR A 130 -5.33 15.39 2.88
C THR A 130 -4.26 14.69 2.07
N TYR A 131 -3.74 15.33 1.01
CA TYR A 131 -2.69 14.83 0.13
C TYR A 131 -2.02 16.01 -0.60
N ASP A 132 -0.81 15.80 -1.13
CA ASP A 132 -0.10 16.78 -1.95
C ASP A 132 -0.65 16.77 -3.39
N ASP A 133 -1.56 17.70 -3.66
CA ASP A 133 -2.24 17.81 -4.95
C ASP A 133 -1.24 18.23 -6.04
N ASN A 134 -1.09 17.38 -7.07
CA ASN A 134 -0.10 17.51 -8.14
C ASN A 134 1.33 17.75 -7.66
N GLY A 135 1.71 17.26 -6.47
CA GLY A 135 3.05 17.42 -5.93
C GLY A 135 3.44 18.89 -5.69
N MET A 136 2.48 19.81 -5.58
CA MET A 136 2.72 21.26 -5.48
C MET A 136 3.74 21.61 -4.40
N HIS A 137 3.74 20.90 -3.29
CA HIS A 137 4.63 21.19 -2.19
C HIS A 137 5.93 20.38 -2.27
N ALA A 138 5.87 19.13 -2.76
CA ALA A 138 7.05 18.30 -2.99
C ALA A 138 7.98 18.88 -4.08
N ILE A 139 7.44 19.46 -5.16
CA ILE A 139 8.21 20.06 -6.27
C ILE A 139 9.09 21.21 -5.78
N GLU A 140 8.57 22.02 -4.86
CA GLU A 140 9.26 23.19 -4.29
C GLU A 140 10.32 22.81 -3.25
N GLY A 141 10.39 21.53 -2.87
CA GLY A 141 11.36 21.02 -1.90
C GLY A 141 12.65 20.52 -2.55
N SER A 142 13.70 20.47 -1.73
CA SER A 142 14.96 19.79 -2.02
C SER A 142 15.10 18.54 -1.16
N VAL A 143 15.78 17.53 -1.70
CA VAL A 143 16.02 16.28 -0.96
C VAL A 143 16.97 16.55 0.20
N ASN A 144 16.52 16.30 1.42
CA ASN A 144 17.40 16.30 2.58
C ASN A 144 18.08 14.93 2.71
N LYS A 145 19.39 14.90 2.42
CA LYS A 145 20.17 13.67 2.42
C LYS A 145 20.20 12.98 3.79
N ALA A 146 20.31 13.74 4.88
CA ALA A 146 20.41 13.16 6.22
C ALA A 146 19.12 12.42 6.61
N VAL A 147 17.95 13.00 6.31
CA VAL A 147 16.65 12.34 6.51
C VAL A 147 16.49 11.13 5.60
N LEU A 148 16.89 11.23 4.32
CA LEU A 148 16.80 10.11 3.40
C LEU A 148 17.65 8.92 3.85
N ASP A 149 18.90 9.18 4.27
CA ASP A 149 19.81 8.14 4.74
C ASP A 149 19.27 7.47 6.00
N ASP A 150 18.74 8.25 6.94
CA ASP A 150 18.01 7.74 8.12
C ASP A 150 16.86 6.81 7.74
N LEU A 151 15.99 7.23 6.83
CA LEU A 151 14.82 6.46 6.38
C LEU A 151 15.21 5.16 5.68
N MET A 152 16.23 5.19 4.81
CA MET A 152 16.75 4.00 4.13
C MET A 152 17.47 3.02 5.08
N ASN A 153 17.83 3.46 6.29
CA ASN A 153 18.40 2.62 7.34
C ASN A 153 17.33 1.88 8.17
N PHE A 154 16.03 2.13 7.95
CA PHE A 154 14.96 1.44 8.68
C PHE A 154 15.03 -0.09 8.46
N GLU A 155 14.91 -0.85 9.55
CA GLU A 155 14.99 -2.31 9.53
C GLU A 155 13.98 -2.91 8.54
N PHE A 156 12.76 -2.39 8.52
CA PHE A 156 11.70 -2.84 7.60
C PHE A 156 12.11 -2.79 6.12
N VAL A 157 12.78 -1.71 5.69
CA VAL A 157 13.22 -1.54 4.30
C VAL A 157 14.17 -2.67 3.90
N ARG A 158 15.03 -3.10 4.83
CA ARG A 158 16.08 -4.12 4.62
C ARG A 158 15.61 -5.55 4.82
N LYS A 159 14.56 -5.74 5.61
CA LYS A 159 13.97 -7.04 5.94
C LYS A 159 13.63 -7.85 4.68
N THR A 160 13.90 -9.15 4.70
CA THR A 160 13.54 -10.08 3.63
C THR A 160 12.04 -10.40 3.68
N PRO A 161 11.35 -10.53 2.53
CA PRO A 161 9.99 -11.05 2.47
C PRO A 161 9.84 -12.44 3.13
N PRO A 162 8.65 -12.81 3.66
CA PRO A 162 7.43 -12.02 3.66
C PRO A 162 7.50 -10.87 4.67
N LYS A 163 6.98 -9.70 4.27
CA LYS A 163 6.89 -8.52 5.14
C LYS A 163 5.70 -7.64 4.78
N SER A 164 5.09 -7.06 5.81
CA SER A 164 3.94 -6.17 5.76
C SER A 164 4.14 -5.07 6.81
N THR A 165 3.63 -3.87 6.56
CA THR A 165 3.74 -2.71 7.46
C THR A 165 2.51 -1.80 7.34
N GLY A 166 2.54 -0.63 7.99
CA GLY A 166 1.46 0.34 7.92
C GLY A 166 1.78 1.65 8.63
N LYS A 167 0.76 2.47 8.85
CA LYS A 167 0.88 3.80 9.50
C LYS A 167 1.41 3.75 10.95
N HIS A 168 1.43 2.57 11.59
CA HIS A 168 2.04 2.42 12.90
C HIS A 168 3.55 2.61 12.87
N GLU A 169 4.20 2.26 11.75
CA GLU A 169 5.62 2.45 11.48
C GLU A 169 5.86 3.69 10.62
N PHE A 170 5.16 3.82 9.49
CA PHE A 170 5.33 4.91 8.53
C PHE A 170 4.12 5.86 8.52
N GLY A 171 3.92 6.55 9.64
CA GLY A 171 2.81 7.49 9.81
C GLY A 171 3.12 8.63 10.81
N PRO A 172 2.12 9.17 11.52
CA PRO A 172 2.25 10.39 12.32
C PRO A 172 3.38 10.35 13.37
N LYS A 173 3.59 9.18 14.00
CA LYS A 173 4.64 9.01 15.01
C LYS A 173 6.05 9.17 14.42
N LEU A 174 6.28 8.65 13.22
CA LEU A 174 7.55 8.79 12.53
C LEU A 174 7.76 10.24 12.08
N LEU A 175 6.73 10.86 11.50
CA LEU A 175 6.77 12.28 11.10
C LEU A 175 7.15 13.18 12.30
N LEU A 176 6.54 12.95 13.47
CA LEU A 176 6.86 13.71 14.67
C LEU A 176 8.31 13.50 15.13
N LYS A 177 8.81 12.25 15.11
CA LYS A 177 10.22 11.96 15.44
C LYS A 177 11.19 12.68 14.51
N LEU A 178 10.93 12.67 13.20
CA LEU A 178 11.76 13.37 12.22
C LEU A 178 11.74 14.88 12.43
N HIS A 179 10.57 15.46 12.69
CA HIS A 179 10.45 16.89 13.00
C HIS A 179 11.26 17.29 14.24
N HIS A 180 11.27 16.47 15.29
CA HIS A 180 12.10 16.74 16.48
C HIS A 180 13.59 16.53 16.23
N LYS A 181 13.97 15.53 15.42
CA LYS A 181 15.37 15.25 15.10
C LYS A 181 15.98 16.30 14.16
N TYR A 182 15.14 16.87 13.28
CA TYR A 182 15.56 17.82 12.25
C TYR A 182 14.64 19.05 12.23
N PRO A 183 14.68 19.91 13.26
CA PRO A 183 13.74 21.02 13.43
C PRO A 183 13.84 22.09 12.33
N GLU A 184 15.01 22.25 11.72
CA GLU A 184 15.28 23.25 10.69
C GLU A 184 14.85 22.85 9.27
N ILE A 185 14.39 21.60 9.08
CA ILE A 185 13.97 21.12 7.76
C ILE A 185 12.60 21.71 7.41
N SER A 186 12.51 22.35 6.25
CA SER A 186 11.25 22.87 5.76
C SER A 186 10.25 21.74 5.45
N PRO A 187 8.94 21.96 5.62
CA PRO A 187 7.94 20.97 5.24
C PRO A 187 8.00 20.54 3.76
N ASN A 188 8.37 21.45 2.85
CA ASN A 188 8.57 21.12 1.42
C ASN A 188 9.74 20.15 1.23
N ASP A 189 10.90 20.40 1.86
CA ASP A 189 12.08 19.53 1.77
C ASP A 189 11.80 18.14 2.35
N LEU A 190 11.08 18.10 3.47
CA LEU A 190 10.70 16.83 4.11
C LEU A 190 9.80 16.00 3.18
N MET A 191 8.85 16.64 2.51
CA MET A 191 7.94 15.98 1.57
C MET A 191 8.63 15.54 0.28
N ARG A 192 9.52 16.37 -0.28
CA ARG A 192 10.40 15.96 -1.39
C ARG A 192 11.24 14.74 -1.01
N THR A 193 11.76 14.74 0.22
CA THR A 193 12.53 13.62 0.76
C THR A 193 11.69 12.35 0.90
N PHE A 194 10.43 12.45 1.33
CA PHE A 194 9.52 11.30 1.39
C PHE A 194 9.15 10.74 0.01
N CYS A 195 9.02 11.58 -1.01
CA CYS A 195 8.83 11.11 -2.40
C CYS A 195 10.03 10.28 -2.85
N ILE A 196 11.25 10.80 -2.66
CA ILE A 196 12.48 10.08 -3.00
C ILE A 196 12.68 8.82 -2.16
N PHE A 197 12.34 8.86 -0.86
CA PHE A 197 12.39 7.69 0.00
C PHE A 197 11.46 6.58 -0.52
N THR A 198 10.23 6.92 -0.90
CA THR A 198 9.26 5.97 -1.49
C THR A 198 9.84 5.33 -2.74
N ALA A 199 10.29 6.14 -3.70
CA ALA A 199 10.85 5.66 -4.96
C ALA A 199 12.09 4.76 -4.74
N LYS A 200 13.01 5.18 -3.85
CA LYS A 200 14.23 4.44 -3.55
C LYS A 200 13.95 3.14 -2.80
N SER A 201 13.04 3.15 -1.83
CA SER A 201 12.63 1.95 -1.10
C SER A 201 12.02 0.91 -2.05
N ILE A 202 11.18 1.34 -3.00
CA ILE A 202 10.63 0.46 -4.05
C ILE A 202 11.76 -0.09 -4.92
N ALA A 203 12.62 0.77 -5.48
CA ALA A 203 13.69 0.37 -6.38
C ALA A 203 14.64 -0.65 -5.72
N ASP A 204 15.11 -0.37 -4.50
CA ASP A 204 15.99 -1.26 -3.75
C ASP A 204 15.34 -2.61 -3.47
N ASN A 205 14.03 -2.63 -3.16
CA ASN A 205 13.31 -3.88 -2.89
C ASN A 205 13.03 -4.70 -4.17
N LEU A 206 12.65 -4.03 -5.26
CA LEU A 206 12.43 -4.68 -6.56
C LEU A 206 13.72 -5.30 -7.09
N ASP A 207 14.84 -4.58 -6.98
CA ASP A 207 16.12 -5.12 -7.43
C ASP A 207 16.60 -6.26 -6.54
N LYS A 208 16.64 -6.04 -5.22
CA LYS A 208 17.16 -7.03 -4.26
C LYS A 208 16.39 -8.34 -4.25
N PHE A 209 15.06 -8.29 -4.37
CA PHE A 209 14.22 -9.49 -4.19
C PHE A 209 13.66 -10.05 -5.49
N LEU A 210 13.54 -9.23 -6.54
CA LEU A 210 12.92 -9.63 -7.82
C LEU A 210 13.87 -9.47 -9.01
N ASN A 211 15.13 -9.07 -8.78
CA ASN A 211 16.15 -8.93 -9.81
C ASN A 211 15.68 -8.03 -10.98
N PHE A 212 14.97 -6.96 -10.66
CA PHE A 212 14.24 -6.14 -11.63
C PHE A 212 15.16 -5.43 -12.62
N ILE A 213 16.31 -4.90 -12.21
CA ILE A 213 17.18 -4.11 -13.08
C ILE A 213 17.84 -4.98 -14.17
N SER A 214 18.14 -6.24 -13.86
CA SER A 214 18.88 -7.11 -14.77
C SER A 214 17.99 -7.99 -15.67
N SER A 215 16.67 -7.79 -15.67
CA SER A 215 15.72 -8.64 -16.40
C SER A 215 14.55 -7.88 -17.06
N ASN A 216 14.00 -8.43 -18.15
CA ASN A 216 12.91 -7.80 -18.92
C ASN A 216 11.51 -8.07 -18.32
N LYS A 217 11.34 -7.76 -17.04
CA LYS A 217 10.08 -7.93 -16.32
C LYS A 217 9.08 -6.84 -16.69
N ARG A 218 7.80 -7.18 -16.76
CA ARG A 218 6.72 -6.20 -16.92
C ARG A 218 6.39 -5.58 -15.56
N LEU A 219 6.38 -4.26 -15.45
CA LEU A 219 5.90 -3.54 -14.27
C LEU A 219 4.54 -2.89 -14.56
N ILE A 220 3.54 -3.20 -13.75
CA ILE A 220 2.19 -2.60 -13.80
C ILE A 220 1.98 -1.82 -12.51
N ILE A 221 1.78 -0.50 -12.62
CA ILE A 221 1.65 0.38 -11.46
C ILE A 221 0.19 0.79 -11.29
N SER A 222 -0.29 0.77 -10.05
CA SER A 222 -1.65 1.16 -9.66
C SER A 222 -1.63 1.94 -8.33
N GLY A 223 -2.80 2.35 -7.84
CA GLY A 223 -2.93 3.13 -6.61
C GLY A 223 -2.92 4.64 -6.86
N GLY A 224 -3.27 5.41 -5.83
CA GLY A 224 -3.41 6.87 -5.93
C GLY A 224 -2.09 7.58 -6.22
N GLY A 225 -0.97 7.04 -5.75
CA GLY A 225 0.36 7.62 -5.94
C GLY A 225 0.85 7.66 -7.39
N VAL A 226 0.22 6.90 -8.31
CA VAL A 226 0.54 6.96 -9.75
C VAL A 226 0.33 8.37 -10.33
N ASN A 227 -0.58 9.13 -9.76
CA ASN A 227 -0.87 10.50 -10.20
C ASN A 227 0.02 11.55 -9.51
N HIS A 228 0.90 11.14 -8.58
CA HIS A 228 1.84 12.05 -7.95
C HIS A 228 3.03 12.27 -8.89
N PRO A 229 3.31 13.51 -9.35
CA PRO A 229 4.29 13.75 -10.42
C PRO A 229 5.75 13.75 -9.96
N VAL A 230 5.99 13.72 -8.65
CA VAL A 230 7.31 13.77 -7.99
C VAL A 230 7.68 12.41 -7.43
#